data_AF-A0A402CN18-F1
#
_entry.id   AF-A0A402CN18-F1
#
_cell.length_a   1.000
_cell.length_b   1.000
_cell.length_c   1.000
_cell.angle_alpha   90.00
_cell.angle_beta   90.00
_cell.angle_gamma   90.00
#
_symmetry.space_group_name_H-M   'P 1'
#
loop_
_entity.id
_entity.type
_entity.pdbx_description
1 polymer ?
#
loop_
_entity_poly.entity_id
_entity_poly.type
_entity_poly.pdbx_seq_one_letter_code
_entity_poly.pdbx_strand_id
1 'polypeptide(L)'
;MLADLEVTRSHSRPRVSNDNPYSESMFKTLKYGHRFPERFGSLSQAREFMIEFTDWYNHEHRHTGIGLHTPADVHFGLAAGKSAERRRVLDAARAQHPHRFGTTAAPKILDLPDTVYINRPADDPETTVEDETAAA
;
A
#
# COMPACT_ATOMS: atom_id res chain seq x y z
N MET A 1 6.15 12.20 -26.15
CA MET A 1 6.76 12.71 -24.90
C MET A 1 5.82 12.40 -23.74
N LEU A 2 6.30 12.33 -22.48
CA LEU A 2 5.43 12.10 -21.30
C LEU A 2 4.30 13.14 -21.15
N ALA A 3 4.54 14.36 -21.61
CA ALA A 3 3.54 15.42 -21.65
C ALA A 3 2.35 15.10 -22.57
N ASP A 4 2.56 14.31 -23.63
CA ASP A 4 1.48 13.90 -24.55
C ASP A 4 0.57 12.84 -23.91
N LEU A 5 1.00 12.25 -22.79
CA LEU A 5 0.22 11.34 -21.94
C LEU A 5 -0.31 12.03 -20.69
N GLU A 6 -0.23 13.37 -20.63
CA GLU A 6 -0.65 14.18 -19.48
C GLU A 6 0.07 13.82 -18.17
N VAL A 7 1.28 13.23 -18.27
CA VAL A 7 2.09 12.85 -17.11
C VAL A 7 2.98 14.01 -16.68
N THR A 8 2.64 14.64 -15.56
CA THR A 8 3.44 15.67 -14.91
C THR A 8 4.67 15.07 -14.25
N ARG A 9 5.86 15.62 -14.53
CA ARG A 9 7.12 15.18 -13.92
C ARG A 9 7.27 15.82 -12.54
N SER A 10 7.44 14.97 -11.52
CA SER A 10 7.90 15.38 -10.19
C SER A 10 9.34 14.95 -10.00
N HIS A 11 10.19 15.83 -9.45
CA HIS A 11 11.59 15.53 -9.17
C HIS A 11 11.83 15.48 -7.66
N SER A 12 12.46 14.40 -7.19
CA SER A 12 12.93 14.29 -5.81
C SER A 12 14.11 15.24 -5.56
N ARG A 13 14.30 15.64 -4.31
CA ARG A 13 15.45 16.46 -3.93
C ARG A 13 16.74 15.66 -4.07
N PRO A 14 17.84 16.28 -4.52
CA PRO A 14 19.12 15.60 -4.61
C PRO A 14 19.54 15.01 -3.25
N ARG A 15 19.87 13.70 -3.25
CA ARG A 15 20.38 12.95 -2.08
C ARG A 15 19.40 12.79 -0.90
N VAL A 16 18.10 12.84 -1.15
CA VAL A 16 17.08 12.59 -0.11
C VAL A 16 16.32 11.29 -0.39
N SER A 17 16.76 10.19 0.23
CA SER A 17 16.15 8.86 0.05
C SER A 17 14.70 8.79 0.52
N ASN A 18 14.32 9.64 1.48
CA ASN A 18 12.97 9.69 2.03
C ASN A 18 11.95 10.33 1.09
N ASP A 19 12.38 10.85 -0.08
CA ASP A 19 11.47 11.37 -1.12
C ASP A 19 10.89 10.22 -2.00
N ASN A 20 11.23 8.96 -1.74
CA ASN A 20 10.65 7.79 -2.43
C ASN A 20 10.37 6.60 -1.49
N PRO A 21 9.65 6.81 -0.36
CA PRO A 21 9.52 5.81 0.69
C PRO A 21 8.78 4.54 0.22
N TYR A 22 7.86 4.68 -0.76
CA TYR A 22 7.10 3.56 -1.32
C TYR A 22 7.98 2.61 -2.14
N SER A 23 8.80 3.14 -3.05
CA SER A 23 9.71 2.29 -3.83
C SER A 23 10.77 1.63 -2.95
N GLU A 24 11.31 2.36 -1.96
CA GLU A 24 12.26 1.81 -1.00
C GLU A 24 11.64 0.67 -0.17
N SER A 25 10.37 0.81 0.25
CA SER A 25 9.64 -0.26 0.93
C SER A 25 9.52 -1.51 0.04
N MET A 26 9.16 -1.34 -1.24
CA MET A 26 9.11 -2.45 -2.20
C MET A 26 10.47 -3.12 -2.38
N PHE A 27 11.55 -2.35 -2.56
CA PHE A 27 12.91 -2.89 -2.68
C PHE A 27 13.36 -3.63 -1.42
N LYS A 28 12.97 -3.15 -0.24
CA LYS A 28 13.20 -3.87 1.01
C LYS A 28 12.46 -5.21 1.01
N THR A 29 11.18 -5.25 0.66
CA THR A 29 10.42 -6.51 0.58
C THR A 29 11.06 -7.49 -0.41
N LEU A 30 11.48 -6.99 -1.58
CA LEU A 30 12.18 -7.77 -2.59
C LEU A 30 13.46 -8.41 -2.04
N LYS A 31 14.36 -7.61 -1.47
CA LYS A 31 15.71 -8.05 -1.06
C LYS A 31 15.74 -8.88 0.22
N TYR A 32 14.81 -8.63 1.13
CA TYR A 32 14.74 -9.33 2.42
C TYR A 32 13.81 -10.55 2.38
N GLY A 33 13.17 -10.82 1.25
CA GLY A 33 12.38 -12.03 1.04
C GLY A 33 13.27 -13.27 0.99
N HIS A 34 12.80 -14.37 1.59
CA HIS A 34 13.53 -15.65 1.66
C HIS A 34 13.92 -16.26 0.30
N ARG A 35 13.25 -15.85 -0.79
CA ARG A 35 13.54 -16.32 -2.16
C ARG A 35 14.56 -15.47 -2.90
N PHE A 36 14.95 -14.31 -2.36
CA PHE A 36 15.93 -13.46 -3.03
C PHE A 36 17.31 -14.13 -3.03
N PRO A 37 17.91 -14.40 -4.19
CA PRO A 37 19.15 -15.17 -4.25
C PRO A 37 20.36 -14.28 -3.88
N GLU A 38 21.46 -14.90 -3.45
CA GLU A 38 22.73 -14.20 -3.26
C GLU A 38 23.21 -13.57 -4.58
N ARG A 39 23.06 -14.31 -5.70
CA ARG A 39 23.37 -13.88 -7.07
C ARG A 39 22.44 -14.56 -8.07
N PHE A 40 22.13 -13.86 -9.16
CA PHE A 40 21.50 -14.46 -10.33
C PHE A 40 22.56 -15.08 -11.25
N GLY A 41 22.30 -16.27 -11.77
CA GLY A 41 23.16 -16.96 -12.73
C GLY A 41 23.06 -16.43 -14.16
N SER A 42 21.98 -15.71 -14.48
CA SER A 42 21.80 -15.05 -15.79
C SER A 42 20.78 -13.90 -15.73
N LEU A 43 20.75 -13.07 -16.77
CA LEU A 43 19.70 -12.06 -16.95
C LEU A 43 18.30 -12.68 -17.08
N SER A 44 18.19 -13.83 -17.76
CA SER A 44 16.91 -14.53 -17.91
C SER A 44 16.35 -14.96 -16.56
N GLN A 45 17.21 -15.55 -15.72
CA GLN A 45 16.82 -15.95 -14.36
C GLN A 45 16.41 -14.73 -13.50
N ALA A 46 17.12 -13.60 -13.63
CA ALA A 46 16.74 -12.37 -12.94
C ALA A 46 15.36 -11.86 -13.39
N ARG A 47 15.04 -11.97 -14.69
CA ARG A 47 13.73 -11.57 -15.23
C ARG A 47 12.62 -12.49 -14.76
N GLU A 48 12.83 -13.81 -14.81
CA GLU A 48 11.86 -14.80 -14.31
C GLU A 48 11.55 -14.55 -12.84
N PHE A 49 12.60 -14.38 -12.01
CA PHE A 49 12.42 -14.03 -10.61
C PHE A 49 11.62 -12.75 -10.40
N MET A 50 11.89 -11.69 -11.16
CA MET A 50 11.15 -10.42 -11.03
C MET A 50 9.69 -10.55 -11.46
N ILE A 51 9.37 -11.40 -12.45
CA ILE A 51 8.00 -11.69 -12.86
C ILE A 51 7.25 -12.38 -11.73
N GLU A 52 7.82 -13.47 -11.20
CA GLU A 52 7.23 -14.22 -10.08
C GLU A 52 7.07 -13.34 -8.84
N PHE A 53 8.09 -12.55 -8.50
CA PHE A 53 8.03 -11.63 -7.39
C PHE A 53 6.92 -10.60 -7.56
N THR A 54 6.78 -10.01 -8.75
CA THR A 54 5.78 -8.95 -8.99
C THR A 54 4.37 -9.51 -8.91
N ASP A 55 4.13 -10.71 -9.44
CA ASP A 55 2.84 -11.39 -9.34
C ASP A 55 2.49 -11.67 -7.87
N TRP A 56 3.39 -12.32 -7.13
CA TRP A 56 3.22 -12.58 -5.72
C TRP A 56 3.01 -11.30 -4.89
N TYR A 57 3.83 -10.27 -5.13
CA TYR A 57 3.77 -8.99 -4.40
C TYR A 57 2.40 -8.33 -4.61
N ASN A 58 1.89 -8.31 -5.84
CA ASN A 58 0.65 -7.62 -6.17
C ASN A 58 -0.61 -8.41 -5.81
N HIS A 59 -0.58 -9.74 -5.86
CA HIS A 59 -1.79 -10.56 -5.79
C HIS A 59 -1.87 -11.48 -4.56
N GLU A 60 -0.77 -11.74 -3.85
CA GLU A 60 -0.74 -12.67 -2.72
C GLU A 60 -0.24 -12.03 -1.42
N HIS A 61 0.80 -11.20 -1.51
CA HIS A 61 1.42 -10.58 -0.35
C HIS A 61 0.50 -9.52 0.27
N ARG A 62 0.19 -9.67 1.55
CA ARG A 62 -0.68 -8.75 2.30
C ARG A 62 0.16 -7.76 3.07
N HIS A 63 -0.12 -6.48 2.88
CA HIS A 63 0.68 -5.39 3.42
C HIS A 63 -0.01 -4.73 4.61
N THR A 64 0.68 -4.66 5.75
CA THR A 64 0.15 -4.02 6.96
C THR A 64 -0.15 -2.54 6.78
N GLY A 65 0.66 -1.83 5.97
CA GLY A 65 0.47 -0.40 5.67
C GLY A 65 -0.77 -0.06 4.84
N ILE A 66 -1.40 -1.06 4.22
CA ILE A 66 -2.68 -0.94 3.49
C ILE A 66 -3.69 -1.95 4.03
N GLY A 67 -3.71 -2.15 5.34
CA GLY A 67 -4.68 -2.96 6.05
C GLY A 67 -4.81 -4.43 5.68
N LEU A 68 -3.67 -5.07 5.44
CA LEU A 68 -3.57 -6.46 5.03
C LEU A 68 -4.34 -6.75 3.74
N HIS A 69 -4.46 -5.74 2.87
CA HIS A 69 -4.82 -5.90 1.48
C HIS A 69 -3.59 -6.20 0.63
N THR A 70 -3.83 -6.78 -0.54
CA THR A 70 -2.82 -6.86 -1.60
C THR A 70 -2.82 -5.54 -2.39
N PRO A 71 -1.72 -5.16 -3.05
CA PRO A 71 -1.70 -3.98 -3.91
C PRO A 71 -2.79 -4.02 -4.99
N ALA A 72 -3.07 -5.19 -5.57
CA ALA A 72 -4.14 -5.36 -6.55
C ALA A 72 -5.54 -5.07 -5.94
N ASP A 73 -5.79 -5.46 -4.69
CA ASP A 73 -7.07 -5.17 -4.03
C ASP A 73 -7.33 -3.68 -3.91
N VAL A 74 -6.30 -2.91 -3.61
CA VAL A 74 -6.39 -1.46 -3.50
C VAL A 74 -6.52 -0.85 -4.88
N HIS A 75 -5.65 -1.24 -5.82
CA HIS A 75 -5.64 -0.70 -7.18
C HIS A 75 -6.96 -0.90 -7.93
N PHE A 76 -7.58 -2.07 -7.81
CA PHE A 76 -8.85 -2.38 -8.47
C PHE A 76 -10.09 -2.04 -7.61
N GLY A 77 -9.94 -1.35 -6.48
CA GLY A 77 -11.06 -0.93 -5.64
C GLY A 77 -11.80 -2.06 -4.90
N LEU A 78 -11.18 -3.24 -4.77
CA LEU A 78 -11.77 -4.42 -4.14
C LEU A 78 -11.63 -4.43 -2.61
N ALA A 79 -10.81 -3.55 -2.06
CA ALA A 79 -10.44 -3.56 -0.65
C ALA A 79 -11.64 -3.44 0.30
N ALA A 80 -12.60 -2.54 0.03
CA ALA A 80 -13.79 -2.36 0.87
C ALA A 80 -14.63 -3.65 0.97
N GLY A 81 -14.84 -4.33 -0.17
CA GLY A 81 -15.55 -5.61 -0.21
C GLY A 81 -14.84 -6.69 0.59
N LYS A 82 -13.52 -6.82 0.41
CA LYS A 82 -12.70 -7.78 1.16
C LYS A 82 -12.68 -7.49 2.66
N SER A 83 -12.69 -6.22 3.06
CA SER A 83 -12.77 -5.82 4.47
C SER A 83 -14.11 -6.19 5.09
N ALA A 84 -15.21 -6.01 4.35
CA ALA A 84 -16.54 -6.44 4.80
C ALA A 84 -16.62 -7.98 4.97
N GLU A 85 -16.07 -8.75 4.02
CA GLU A 85 -15.99 -10.21 4.12
C GLU A 85 -15.17 -10.65 5.33
N ARG A 86 -13.98 -10.09 5.52
CA ARG A 86 -13.10 -10.39 6.65
C ARG A 86 -13.77 -10.09 7.99
N ARG A 87 -14.52 -9.00 8.08
CA ARG A 87 -15.29 -8.65 9.28
C ARG A 87 -16.31 -9.72 9.62
N ARG A 88 -17.09 -10.18 8.64
CA ARG A 88 -18.07 -11.27 8.85
C ARG A 88 -17.42 -12.56 9.36
N VAL A 89 -16.27 -12.93 8.79
CA VAL A 89 -15.52 -14.12 9.23
C VAL A 89 -15.06 -13.99 10.68
N LEU A 90 -14.49 -12.83 11.05
CA LEU A 90 -14.04 -12.57 12.42
C LEU A 90 -15.20 -12.53 13.42
N ASP A 91 -16.32 -11.94 13.04
CA ASP A 91 -17.51 -11.86 13.90
C ASP A 91 -18.10 -13.25 14.14
N ALA A 92 -18.18 -14.09 13.10
CA ALA A 92 -18.61 -15.48 13.23
C ALA A 92 -17.66 -16.29 14.12
N ALA A 93 -16.34 -16.13 13.95
CA ALA A 93 -15.35 -16.82 14.78
C ALA A 93 -15.44 -16.40 16.27
N ARG A 94 -15.68 -15.11 16.53
CA ARG A 94 -15.89 -14.58 17.89
C ARG A 94 -17.15 -15.13 18.54
N ALA A 95 -18.24 -15.21 17.80
CA ALA A 95 -19.50 -15.78 18.29
C ALA A 95 -19.33 -17.26 18.66
N GLN A 96 -18.59 -18.04 17.86
CA GLN A 96 -18.36 -19.46 18.11
C GLN A 96 -17.37 -19.74 19.24
N HIS A 97 -16.33 -18.90 19.39
CA HIS A 97 -15.24 -19.14 20.34
C HIS A 97 -14.90 -17.90 21.17
N PRO A 98 -15.85 -17.38 21.99
CA PRO A 98 -15.65 -16.12 22.71
C PRO A 98 -14.43 -16.15 23.65
N HIS A 99 -14.13 -17.30 24.26
CA HIS A 99 -12.98 -17.48 25.15
C HIS A 99 -11.61 -17.34 24.47
N ARG A 100 -11.53 -17.32 23.12
CA ARG A 100 -10.29 -17.09 22.38
C ARG A 100 -10.00 -15.62 22.09
N PHE A 101 -10.94 -14.72 22.38
CA PHE A 101 -10.82 -13.30 22.04
C PHE A 101 -10.91 -12.43 23.29
N GLY A 102 -9.87 -11.61 23.52
CA GLY A 102 -9.84 -10.67 24.64
C GLY A 102 -10.64 -9.38 24.41
N THR A 103 -11.14 -9.14 23.20
CA THR A 103 -11.92 -7.95 22.84
C THR A 103 -13.03 -8.27 21.83
N THR A 104 -14.09 -7.44 21.84
CA THR A 104 -15.18 -7.48 20.86
C THR A 104 -14.95 -6.54 19.66
N ALA A 105 -14.02 -5.58 19.77
CA ALA A 105 -13.74 -4.61 18.73
C ALA A 105 -13.03 -5.23 17.51
N ALA A 106 -13.34 -4.74 16.30
CA ALA A 106 -12.61 -5.12 15.10
C ALA A 106 -11.16 -4.60 15.11
N PRO A 107 -10.20 -5.31 14.48
CA PRO A 107 -8.82 -4.83 14.40
C PRO A 107 -8.70 -3.50 13.64
N LYS A 108 -8.05 -2.50 14.24
CA LYS A 108 -7.78 -1.17 13.63
C LYS A 108 -6.97 -1.26 12.34
N ILE A 109 -6.20 -2.33 12.16
CA ILE A 109 -5.31 -2.46 11.00
C ILE A 109 -6.05 -2.44 9.66
N LEU A 110 -7.38 -2.58 9.61
CA LEU A 110 -8.13 -2.71 8.35
C LEU A 110 -8.42 -1.40 7.61
N ASP A 111 -8.17 -0.25 8.21
CA ASP A 111 -8.51 1.03 7.60
C ASP A 111 -7.43 1.49 6.61
N LEU A 112 -7.83 1.83 5.39
CA LEU A 112 -6.95 2.34 4.34
C LEU A 112 -6.82 3.87 4.45
N PRO A 113 -5.63 4.44 4.15
CA PRO A 113 -5.51 5.89 3.99
C PRO A 113 -6.23 6.35 2.72
N ASP A 114 -6.95 7.46 2.79
CA ASP A 114 -7.69 8.03 1.65
C ASP A 114 -6.77 8.58 0.56
N THR A 115 -5.64 9.17 0.96
CA THR A 115 -4.67 9.72 0.02
C THR A 115 -3.25 9.54 0.54
N VAL A 116 -2.34 9.28 -0.39
CA VAL A 116 -0.91 9.10 -0.14
C VAL A 116 -0.11 9.90 -1.15
N TYR A 117 1.07 10.38 -0.75
CA TYR A 117 1.93 11.20 -1.60
C TYR A 117 3.37 10.71 -1.53
N ILE A 118 4.01 10.53 -2.70
CA ILE A 118 5.48 10.41 -2.77
C ILE A 118 6.10 11.79 -2.55
N ASN A 119 5.61 12.79 -3.29
CA ASN A 119 5.92 14.21 -3.11
C ASN A 119 4.60 14.94 -2.99
N ARG A 120 4.23 15.36 -1.77
CA ARG A 120 2.97 16.11 -1.56
C ARG A 120 3.12 17.49 -2.24
N PRO A 121 2.19 17.91 -3.11
CA PRO A 121 2.16 19.27 -3.60
C PRO A 121 2.09 20.27 -2.44
N ALA A 122 2.67 21.46 -2.60
CA ALA A 122 2.40 22.54 -1.65
C ALA A 122 0.89 22.82 -1.64
N ASP A 123 0.33 23.10 -0.47
CA ASP A 123 -1.07 23.50 -0.38
C ASP A 123 -1.26 24.80 -1.18
N ASP A 124 -2.31 24.87 -2.00
CA ASP A 124 -2.61 26.07 -2.78
C ASP A 124 -3.01 27.18 -1.79
N PRO A 125 -2.34 28.34 -1.78
CA PRO A 125 -2.66 29.41 -0.83
C PRO A 125 -4.10 29.95 -1.00
N GLU A 126 -4.79 29.63 -2.09
CA GLU A 126 -6.21 29.98 -2.28
C GLU A 126 -7.17 29.01 -1.56
N THR A 127 -6.80 27.74 -1.35
CA THR A 127 -7.65 26.76 -0.64
C THR A 127 -7.69 26.93 0.88
N THR A 128 -6.78 27.70 1.46
CA THR A 128 -6.74 27.88 2.93
C THR A 128 -7.79 28.87 3.46
N VAL A 129 -8.47 29.62 2.59
CA VAL A 129 -9.40 30.70 2.99
C VAL A 129 -10.83 30.19 3.17
N GLU A 130 -11.22 29.07 2.56
CA GLU A 130 -12.60 28.56 2.65
C GLU A 130 -12.87 27.75 3.92
N ASP A 131 -11.85 27.18 4.58
CA ASP A 131 -12.05 26.30 5.75
C ASP A 131 -12.08 27.07 7.10
N GLU A 132 -11.64 28.33 7.12
CA GLU A 132 -11.68 29.19 8.34
C GLU A 132 -13.00 29.99 8.50
N THR A 133 -13.88 30.02 7.49
CA THR A 133 -15.13 30.81 7.54
C THR A 133 -16.40 30.01 7.83
N ALA A 134 -16.29 28.69 8.08
CA ALA A 134 -17.44 27.83 8.42
C ALA A 134 -17.65 27.57 9.93
N ALA A 135 -16.95 28.30 10.80
CA ALA A 135 -17.16 28.25 12.26
C ALA A 135 -17.22 29.66 12.86
N ALA A 136 -18.35 30.35 12.64
CA ALA A 136 -18.77 31.52 13.41
C ALA A 136 -20.23 31.34 13.86
#